data_AF-A0A2N1RPT8-F1
#
_entry.id   AF-A0A2N1RPT8-F1
#
_cell.length_a   1.000
_cell.length_b   1.000
_cell.length_c   1.000
_cell.angle_alpha   90.00
_cell.angle_beta   90.00
_cell.angle_gamma   90.00
#
_symmetry.space_group_name_H-M   'P 1'
#
loop_
_entity.id
_entity.type
_entity.pdbx_description
1 polymer ?
#
loop_
_entity_poly.entity_id
_entity_poly.type
_entity_poly.pdbx_seq_one_letter_code
_entity_poly.pdbx_strand_id
1 'polypeptide(L)'
;LEISQGNLSARSGLMQDDEIGDLSKAFNSMAESVEEKIITLQEQYKIIEAEIEMASKVQDVIFPDIINNDRFDFSVYSKPVEKVSGDYYDIFDLGSSGYGFLMVDVQGHGLPAAMITMIIKEKFRLYTGQYKDPASLIKIINKEIVEIIEDMDKESALYFTAFYMIIDEQNMIYSVDAGHICPFLIRKEKTD
;
A
#
# COMPACT_ATOMS: atom_id res chain seq x y z
N LEU A 1 9.07 -43.36 -10.85
CA LEU A 1 8.51 -42.62 -12.01
C LEU A 1 8.97 -41.18 -11.86
N GLU A 2 9.83 -40.67 -12.73
CA GLU A 2 10.39 -39.31 -12.59
C GLU A 2 9.31 -38.22 -12.61
N ILE A 3 8.21 -38.47 -13.32
CA ILE A 3 7.03 -37.59 -13.38
C ILE A 3 6.39 -37.43 -12.00
N SER A 4 6.38 -38.47 -11.15
CA SER A 4 5.88 -38.38 -9.77
C SER A 4 6.80 -37.61 -8.82
N GLN A 5 8.00 -37.24 -9.28
CA GLN A 5 8.95 -36.38 -8.58
C GLN A 5 8.93 -34.93 -9.11
N GLY A 6 7.96 -34.60 -9.98
CA GLY A 6 7.80 -33.27 -10.56
C GLY A 6 8.60 -33.03 -11.84
N ASN A 7 9.32 -34.04 -12.36
CA ASN A 7 9.95 -33.96 -13.69
C ASN A 7 8.87 -34.14 -14.76
N LEU A 8 8.17 -33.06 -15.09
CA LEU A 8 7.13 -33.04 -16.11
C LEU A 8 7.68 -33.17 -17.54
N SER A 9 8.99 -33.10 -17.75
CA SER A 9 9.64 -33.32 -19.05
C SER A 9 9.90 -34.81 -19.33
N ALA A 10 9.81 -35.67 -18.32
CA ALA A 10 9.83 -37.11 -18.52
C ALA A 10 8.54 -37.58 -19.25
N ARG A 11 8.66 -38.62 -20.06
CA ARG A 11 7.55 -39.20 -20.82
C ARG A 11 7.50 -40.71 -20.62
N SER A 12 6.30 -41.27 -20.61
CA SER A 12 6.12 -42.72 -20.65
C SER A 12 6.55 -43.25 -22.02
N GLY A 13 7.48 -44.22 -22.03
CA GLY A 13 7.98 -44.88 -23.25
C GLY A 13 7.11 -46.05 -23.73
N LEU A 14 5.92 -46.25 -23.15
CA LEU A 14 5.00 -47.32 -23.55
C LEU A 14 4.32 -46.94 -24.87
N MET A 15 4.71 -47.64 -25.95
CA MET A 15 4.22 -47.48 -27.32
C MET A 15 3.43 -48.72 -27.79
N GLN A 16 2.65 -49.34 -26.91
CA GLN A 16 1.74 -50.43 -27.30
C GLN A 16 0.47 -49.83 -27.93
N ASP A 17 -0.13 -50.52 -28.91
CA ASP A 17 -1.42 -50.14 -29.51
C ASP A 17 -2.56 -50.87 -28.79
N ASP A 18 -2.63 -50.68 -27.47
CA ASP A 18 -3.66 -51.20 -26.58
C ASP A 18 -4.14 -50.12 -25.58
N GLU A 19 -5.04 -50.49 -24.67
CA GLU A 19 -5.61 -49.59 -23.65
C GLU A 19 -4.54 -48.95 -22.74
N ILE A 20 -3.41 -49.64 -22.51
CA ILE A 20 -2.28 -49.12 -21.72
C ILE A 20 -1.49 -48.09 -22.53
N GLY A 21 -1.35 -48.31 -23.83
CA GLY A 21 -0.81 -47.33 -24.77
C GLY A 21 -1.62 -46.04 -24.85
N ASP A 22 -2.95 -46.15 -24.88
CA ASP A 22 -3.83 -44.98 -24.90
C ASP A 22 -3.77 -44.18 -23.59
N LEU A 23 -3.67 -44.87 -22.44
CA LEU A 23 -3.41 -44.23 -21.15
C LEU A 23 -2.04 -43.53 -21.13
N SER A 24 -1.01 -44.16 -21.69
CA SER A 24 0.34 -43.60 -21.81
C SER A 24 0.35 -42.32 -22.66
N LYS A 25 -0.36 -42.31 -23.79
CA LYS A 25 -0.55 -41.13 -24.65
C LYS A 25 -1.28 -40.01 -23.90
N ALA A 26 -2.42 -40.31 -23.26
CA ALA A 26 -3.19 -39.35 -22.49
C ALA A 26 -2.37 -38.74 -21.33
N PHE A 27 -1.58 -39.56 -20.65
CA PHE A 27 -0.70 -39.11 -19.56
C PHE A 27 0.42 -38.20 -20.06
N ASN A 28 1.06 -38.54 -21.19
CA ASN A 28 2.06 -37.70 -21.81
C ASN A 28 1.50 -36.34 -22.26
N SER A 29 0.30 -36.31 -22.87
CA SER A 29 -0.37 -35.07 -23.24
C SER A 29 -0.77 -34.22 -22.03
N MET A 30 -1.15 -34.85 -20.91
CA MET A 30 -1.42 -34.13 -19.67
C MET A 30 -0.13 -33.51 -19.11
N ALA A 31 0.97 -34.26 -19.08
CA ALA A 31 2.27 -33.75 -18.61
C ALA A 31 2.73 -32.54 -19.43
N GLU A 32 2.58 -32.61 -20.76
CA GLU A 32 2.87 -31.49 -21.67
C GLU A 32 1.99 -30.27 -21.39
N SER A 33 0.66 -30.44 -21.28
CA SER A 33 -0.24 -29.31 -20.98
C SER A 33 0.02 -28.67 -19.62
N VAL A 34 0.42 -29.46 -18.60
CA VAL A 34 0.81 -28.91 -17.29
C VAL A 34 2.12 -28.14 -17.38
N GLU A 35 3.11 -28.67 -18.10
CA GLU A 35 4.41 -28.01 -18.34
C GLU A 35 4.21 -26.65 -19.03
N GLU A 36 3.40 -26.61 -20.09
CA GLU A 36 3.02 -25.36 -20.79
C GLU A 36 2.33 -24.35 -19.87
N LYS A 37 1.38 -24.81 -19.03
CA LYS A 37 0.68 -23.94 -18.08
C LYS A 37 1.61 -23.39 -17.01
N ILE A 38 2.56 -24.18 -16.51
CA ILE A 38 3.55 -23.70 -15.52
C ILE A 38 4.42 -22.60 -16.13
N ILE A 39 4.92 -22.80 -17.36
CA ILE A 39 5.73 -21.80 -18.06
C ILE A 39 4.91 -20.51 -18.23
N THR A 40 3.67 -20.62 -18.71
CA THR A 40 2.78 -19.48 -18.90
C THR A 40 2.51 -18.73 -17.58
N LEU A 41 2.26 -19.45 -16.48
CA LEU A 41 2.05 -18.85 -15.16
C LEU A 41 3.30 -18.14 -14.65
N GLN A 42 4.49 -18.71 -14.89
CA GLN A 42 5.75 -18.09 -14.51
C GLN A 42 6.00 -16.78 -15.28
N GLU A 43 5.67 -16.76 -16.57
CA GLU A 43 5.77 -15.54 -17.39
C GLU A 43 4.80 -14.46 -16.91
N GLN A 44 3.54 -14.83 -16.65
CA GLN A 44 2.54 -13.92 -16.11
C GLN A 44 2.94 -13.38 -14.73
N TYR A 45 3.47 -14.24 -13.85
CA TYR A 45 3.93 -13.83 -12.53
C TYR A 45 5.06 -12.79 -12.62
N LYS A 46 6.02 -12.98 -13.52
CA LYS A 46 7.11 -12.00 -13.74
C LYS A 46 6.59 -10.65 -14.22
N ILE A 47 5.57 -10.63 -15.07
CA ILE A 47 4.95 -9.39 -15.55
C ILE A 47 4.31 -8.64 -14.38
N ILE A 48 3.47 -9.34 -13.60
CA ILE A 48 2.80 -8.75 -12.43
C ILE A 48 3.83 -8.24 -11.42
N GLU A 49 4.90 -9.01 -11.18
CA GLU A 49 5.95 -8.61 -10.25
C GLU A 49 6.66 -7.32 -10.68
N ALA A 50 6.92 -7.16 -11.98
CA ALA A 50 7.51 -5.95 -12.56
C ALA A 50 6.57 -4.74 -12.46
N GLU A 51 5.27 -4.94 -12.68
CA GLU A 51 4.25 -3.88 -12.52
C GLU A 51 4.15 -3.40 -11.07
N ILE A 52 4.16 -4.32 -10.10
CA ILE A 52 4.16 -3.98 -8.67
C ILE A 52 5.45 -3.25 -8.30
N GLU A 53 6.61 -3.65 -8.83
CA GLU A 53 7.87 -2.95 -8.59
C GLU A 53 7.84 -1.52 -9.16
N MET A 54 7.22 -1.32 -10.32
CA MET A 54 7.02 0.02 -10.87
C MET A 54 6.08 0.85 -10.00
N ALA A 55 4.98 0.28 -9.53
CA ALA A 55 4.04 0.97 -8.62
C ALA A 55 4.70 1.36 -7.30
N SER A 56 5.55 0.48 -6.74
CA SER A 56 6.39 0.75 -5.57
C SER A 56 7.28 1.97 -5.78
N LYS A 57 8.00 2.05 -6.91
CA LYS A 57 8.82 3.22 -7.25
C LYS A 57 8.01 4.50 -7.38
N VAL A 58 6.78 4.43 -7.90
CA VAL A 58 5.88 5.59 -7.96
C VAL A 58 5.47 6.02 -6.56
N GLN A 59 5.14 5.07 -5.67
CA GLN A 59 4.78 5.36 -4.28
C GLN A 59 5.97 5.89 -3.47
N ASP A 60 7.19 5.45 -3.74
CA ASP A 60 8.39 5.94 -3.05
C ASP A 60 8.62 7.44 -3.28
N VAL A 61 8.37 7.94 -4.49
CA VAL A 61 8.47 9.38 -4.84
C VAL A 61 7.47 10.23 -4.05
N ILE A 62 6.45 9.59 -3.50
CA ILE A 62 5.33 10.25 -2.82
C ILE A 62 5.62 10.44 -1.34
N PHE A 63 6.49 9.63 -0.73
CA PHE A 63 6.89 9.87 0.66
C PHE A 63 7.74 11.15 0.74
N PRO A 64 7.45 12.04 1.70
CA PRO A 64 8.19 13.29 1.82
C PRO A 64 9.60 13.06 2.34
N ASP A 65 10.51 13.96 1.97
CA ASP A 65 11.74 14.13 2.71
C ASP A 65 11.42 14.67 4.12
N ILE A 66 12.20 14.24 5.10
CA ILE A 66 12.08 14.73 6.48
C ILE A 66 12.50 16.22 6.53
N ILE A 67 11.56 17.09 6.89
CA ILE A 67 11.76 18.55 6.92
C ILE A 67 12.26 19.00 8.30
N ASN A 68 13.55 18.85 8.58
CA ASN A 68 14.10 19.37 9.85
C ASN A 68 14.37 20.87 9.79
N ASN A 69 14.12 21.56 10.90
CA ASN A 69 14.45 22.98 11.06
C ASN A 69 14.99 23.27 12.47
N ASP A 70 15.38 24.51 12.73
CA ASP A 70 15.98 24.93 14.01
C ASP A 70 15.06 24.77 15.23
N ARG A 71 13.75 24.60 15.01
CA ARG A 71 12.73 24.49 16.06
C ARG A 71 12.23 23.07 16.27
N PHE A 72 12.16 22.27 15.21
CA PHE A 72 11.58 20.94 15.23
C PHE A 72 12.48 19.94 14.49
N ASP A 73 12.70 18.80 15.16
CA ASP A 73 13.38 17.64 14.61
C ASP A 73 12.35 16.53 14.41
N PHE A 74 12.24 16.06 13.17
CA PHE A 74 11.32 15.00 12.78
C PHE A 74 12.10 13.74 12.45
N SER A 75 11.49 12.61 12.75
CA SER A 75 12.04 11.30 12.45
C SER A 75 10.89 10.38 12.12
N VAL A 76 11.03 9.63 11.04
CA VAL A 76 10.02 8.69 10.59
C VAL A 76 10.66 7.33 10.35
N TYR A 77 9.96 6.29 10.78
CA TYR A 77 10.27 4.91 10.45
C TYR A 77 9.00 4.27 9.88
N SER A 78 9.06 3.89 8.60
CA SER A 78 8.01 3.15 7.92
C SER A 78 8.64 1.94 7.22
N LYS A 79 8.01 0.78 7.37
CA LYS A 79 8.46 -0.47 6.75
C LYS A 79 7.25 -1.20 6.16
N PRO A 80 7.02 -1.08 4.84
CA PRO A 80 5.96 -1.80 4.17
C PRO A 80 6.08 -3.32 4.34
N VAL A 81 4.94 -4.01 4.47
CA VAL A 81 4.89 -5.49 4.52
C VAL A 81 5.09 -6.09 3.12
N GLU A 82 4.58 -5.40 2.09
CA GLU A 82 4.75 -5.74 0.68
C GLU A 82 5.59 -4.66 -0.04
N LYS A 83 5.74 -4.76 -1.38
CA LYS A 83 6.45 -3.74 -2.16
C LYS A 83 5.75 -2.36 -2.12
N VAL A 84 4.45 -2.32 -1.81
CA VAL A 84 3.64 -1.10 -1.69
C VAL A 84 2.94 -1.07 -0.33
N SER A 85 2.60 0.12 0.15
CA SER A 85 2.08 0.37 1.50
C SER A 85 0.66 0.94 1.49
N GLY A 86 -0.21 0.44 2.37
CA GLY A 86 -1.46 1.11 2.72
C GLY A 86 -1.25 2.24 3.75
N ASP A 87 -0.07 2.27 4.38
CA ASP A 87 0.32 3.27 5.36
C ASP A 87 1.02 4.43 4.66
N TYR A 88 0.66 5.63 5.08
CA TYR A 88 1.17 6.87 4.53
C TYR A 88 1.41 7.91 5.63
N TYR A 89 2.46 8.70 5.49
CA TYR A 89 2.72 9.83 6.36
C TYR A 89 3.12 11.06 5.53
N ASP A 90 2.83 12.25 6.05
CA ASP A 90 3.35 13.49 5.48
C ASP A 90 3.76 14.50 6.55
N ILE A 91 4.71 15.36 6.20
CA ILE A 91 5.14 16.52 6.99
C ILE A 91 5.01 17.74 6.10
N PHE A 92 4.18 18.70 6.51
CA PHE A 92 3.87 19.89 5.74
C PHE A 92 4.47 21.14 6.40
N ASP A 93 5.20 21.93 5.64
CA ASP A 93 5.48 23.32 6.00
C ASP A 93 4.26 24.17 5.62
N LEU A 94 3.58 24.74 6.62
CA LEU A 94 2.39 25.58 6.44
C LEU A 94 2.73 27.08 6.46
N GLY A 95 4.01 27.43 6.33
CA GLY A 95 4.52 28.79 6.45
C GLY A 95 4.16 29.39 7.80
N SER A 96 3.46 30.53 7.79
CA SER A 96 3.07 31.25 9.02
C SER A 96 2.09 30.49 9.92
N SER A 97 1.54 29.36 9.45
CA SER A 97 0.65 28.51 10.26
C SER A 97 1.39 27.38 10.98
N GLY A 98 2.72 27.30 10.82
CA GLY A 98 3.58 26.32 11.46
C GLY A 98 3.75 25.04 10.64
N TYR A 99 3.76 23.87 11.30
CA TYR A 99 4.02 22.57 10.66
C TYR A 99 2.87 21.59 10.86
N GLY A 100 2.50 20.88 9.80
CA GLY A 100 1.49 19.83 9.83
C GLY A 100 2.12 18.43 9.81
N PHE A 101 1.53 17.49 10.56
CA PHE A 101 1.92 16.08 10.58
C PHE A 101 0.70 15.23 10.32
N LEU A 102 0.84 14.31 9.38
CA LEU A 102 -0.21 13.40 8.98
C LEU A 102 0.30 11.97 9.06
N MET A 103 -0.52 11.09 9.62
CA MET A 103 -0.40 9.64 9.51
C MET A 103 -1.73 9.10 9.03
N VAL A 104 -1.68 8.18 8.07
CA VAL A 104 -2.85 7.55 7.45
C VAL A 104 -2.56 6.06 7.32
N ASP A 105 -3.56 5.25 7.64
CA ASP A 105 -3.55 3.80 7.44
C ASP A 105 -4.85 3.42 6.72
N VAL A 106 -4.71 2.97 5.48
CA VAL A 106 -5.84 2.53 4.64
C VAL A 106 -6.09 1.05 4.87
N GLN A 107 -7.35 0.69 5.12
CA GLN A 107 -7.77 -0.70 5.27
C GLN A 107 -7.31 -1.56 4.08
N GLY A 108 -6.65 -2.66 4.41
CA GLY A 108 -6.13 -3.63 3.46
C GLY A 108 -4.61 -3.53 3.32
N HIS A 109 -4.08 -4.13 2.26
CA HIS A 109 -2.67 -4.03 1.90
C HIS A 109 -2.51 -4.17 0.39
N GLY A 110 -1.29 -3.98 -0.10
CA GLY A 110 -0.97 -4.13 -1.51
C GLY A 110 -1.45 -2.97 -2.37
N LEU A 111 -1.61 -3.25 -3.66
CA LEU A 111 -1.80 -2.22 -4.68
C LEU A 111 -3.07 -1.37 -4.51
N PRO A 112 -4.25 -1.93 -4.17
CA PRO A 112 -5.45 -1.11 -3.99
C PRO A 112 -5.33 -0.09 -2.85
N ALA A 113 -4.84 -0.52 -1.68
CA ALA A 113 -4.63 0.37 -0.53
C ALA A 113 -3.61 1.46 -0.87
N ALA A 114 -2.50 1.09 -1.53
CA ALA A 114 -1.48 2.03 -1.99
C ALA A 114 -2.04 3.11 -2.93
N MET A 115 -2.90 2.74 -3.89
CA MET A 115 -3.55 3.71 -4.78
C MET A 115 -4.41 4.73 -4.00
N ILE A 116 -5.16 4.27 -2.99
CA ILE A 116 -5.95 5.17 -2.14
C ILE A 116 -5.05 6.12 -1.34
N THR A 117 -3.89 5.66 -0.84
CA THR A 117 -2.94 6.57 -0.15
C THR A 117 -2.47 7.71 -1.05
N MET A 118 -2.27 7.45 -2.35
CA MET A 118 -1.86 8.46 -3.32
C MET A 118 -2.94 9.52 -3.52
N ILE A 119 -4.21 9.10 -3.60
CA ILE A 119 -5.36 10.00 -3.68
C ILE A 119 -5.45 10.84 -2.40
N ILE A 120 -5.39 10.19 -1.23
CA ILE A 120 -5.45 10.88 0.06
C ILE A 120 -4.35 11.95 0.14
N LYS A 121 -3.10 11.63 -0.21
CA LYS A 121 -2.03 12.63 -0.24
C LYS A 121 -2.36 13.82 -1.12
N GLU A 122 -2.83 13.56 -2.35
CA GLU A 122 -3.14 14.63 -3.30
C GLU A 122 -4.17 15.58 -2.70
N LYS A 123 -5.22 15.04 -2.08
CA LYS A 123 -6.24 15.83 -1.37
C LYS A 123 -5.68 16.61 -0.19
N PHE A 124 -4.83 15.98 0.63
CA PHE A 124 -4.16 16.70 1.70
C PHE A 124 -3.30 17.83 1.14
N ARG A 125 -2.45 17.60 0.14
CA ARG A 125 -1.63 18.66 -0.46
C ARG A 125 -2.46 19.80 -1.04
N LEU A 126 -3.60 19.52 -1.65
CA LEU A 126 -4.49 20.52 -2.23
C LEU A 126 -5.09 21.44 -1.16
N TYR A 127 -5.54 20.87 -0.04
CA TYR A 127 -6.28 21.59 1.00
C TYR A 127 -5.42 22.07 2.18
N THR A 128 -4.20 21.56 2.30
CA THR A 128 -3.25 21.96 3.35
C THR A 128 -2.94 23.45 3.24
N GLY A 129 -2.95 24.15 4.38
CA GLY A 129 -2.77 25.61 4.44
C GLY A 129 -4.04 26.43 4.20
N GLN A 130 -5.11 25.83 3.66
CA GLN A 130 -6.42 26.49 3.54
C GLN A 130 -7.24 26.40 4.84
N TYR A 131 -6.96 25.40 5.68
CA TYR A 131 -7.66 25.14 6.93
C TYR A 131 -6.71 25.19 8.12
N LYS A 132 -7.03 26.06 9.09
CA LYS A 132 -6.30 26.13 10.37
C LYS A 132 -6.79 25.11 11.39
N ASP A 133 -8.03 24.64 11.24
CA ASP A 133 -8.62 23.62 12.10
C ASP A 133 -8.41 22.23 11.48
N PRO A 134 -7.64 21.33 12.13
CA PRO A 134 -7.41 19.97 11.65
C PRO A 134 -8.70 19.19 11.37
N ALA A 135 -9.74 19.35 12.20
CA ALA A 135 -10.98 18.59 12.06
C ALA A 135 -11.75 18.98 10.80
N SER A 136 -11.72 20.26 10.43
CA SER A 136 -12.36 20.76 9.20
C SER A 136 -11.71 20.18 7.94
N LEU A 137 -10.38 20.08 7.91
CA LEU A 137 -9.64 19.47 6.80
C LEU A 137 -10.02 17.98 6.63
N ILE A 138 -9.97 17.22 7.72
CA ILE A 138 -10.34 15.79 7.69
C ILE A 138 -11.77 15.58 7.21
N LYS A 139 -12.73 16.42 7.62
CA LYS A 139 -14.14 16.29 7.17
C LYS A 139 -14.30 16.44 5.67
N ILE A 140 -13.57 17.37 5.05
CA ILE A 140 -13.63 17.60 3.61
C ILE A 140 -12.99 16.44 2.86
N ILE A 141 -11.81 16.01 3.31
CA ILE A 141 -11.12 14.85 2.72
C ILE A 141 -11.98 13.59 2.84
N ASN A 142 -12.56 13.34 4.01
CA ASN A 142 -13.49 12.22 4.20
C ASN A 142 -14.65 12.26 3.22
N LYS A 143 -15.28 13.44 3.02
CA LYS A 143 -16.37 13.59 2.06
C LYS A 143 -15.93 13.21 0.63
N GLU A 144 -14.80 13.72 0.18
CA GLU A 144 -14.32 13.44 -1.19
C GLU A 144 -13.89 11.99 -1.38
N ILE A 145 -13.24 11.39 -0.37
CA ILE A 145 -12.83 9.99 -0.43
C ILE A 145 -14.06 9.07 -0.42
N VAL A 146 -15.09 9.38 0.38
CA VAL A 146 -16.36 8.65 0.36
C VAL A 146 -17.02 8.73 -1.02
N GLU A 147 -17.08 9.90 -1.65
CA GLU A 147 -17.64 10.05 -3.00
C GLU A 147 -16.87 9.19 -4.03
N ILE A 148 -15.54 9.09 -3.92
CA ILE A 148 -14.72 8.24 -4.80
C ILE A 148 -14.97 6.75 -4.55
N ILE A 149 -15.11 6.34 -3.29
CA ILE A 149 -15.27 4.92 -2.91
C ILE A 149 -16.71 4.45 -3.15
N GLU A 150 -17.73 5.31 -3.02
CA GLU A 150 -19.12 4.97 -3.29
C GLU A 150 -19.37 4.60 -4.77
N ASP A 151 -18.56 5.14 -5.68
CA ASP A 151 -18.55 4.77 -7.10
C ASP A 151 -17.88 3.40 -7.35
N MET A 152 -17.18 2.83 -6.36
CA MET A 152 -16.58 1.49 -6.42
C MET A 152 -17.58 0.39 -6.00
N ASP A 153 -17.25 -0.86 -6.31
CA ASP A 153 -18.10 -2.01 -5.98
C ASP A 153 -18.38 -2.10 -4.47
N LYS A 154 -19.65 -2.28 -4.09
CA LYS A 154 -20.12 -2.22 -2.70
C LYS A 154 -19.56 -3.31 -1.79
N GLU A 155 -19.06 -4.41 -2.37
CA GLU A 155 -18.40 -5.48 -1.62
C GLU A 155 -16.96 -5.09 -1.19
N SER A 156 -16.40 -4.03 -1.77
CA SER A 156 -15.06 -3.50 -1.45
C SER A 156 -15.16 -2.21 -0.64
N ALA A 157 -15.81 -2.27 0.52
CA ALA A 157 -15.89 -1.12 1.43
C ALA A 157 -14.49 -0.80 1.96
N LEU A 158 -13.80 0.15 1.34
CA LEU A 158 -12.52 0.68 1.79
C LEU A 158 -12.76 1.82 2.79
N TYR A 159 -11.95 1.88 3.83
CA TYR A 159 -11.86 3.03 4.73
C TYR A 159 -10.40 3.30 5.08
N PHE A 160 -10.14 4.46 5.68
CA PHE A 160 -8.84 4.77 6.23
C PHE A 160 -9.00 5.33 7.64
N THR A 161 -7.95 5.17 8.45
CA THR A 161 -7.78 5.88 9.71
C THR A 161 -6.74 6.96 9.50
N ALA A 162 -6.87 8.08 10.19
CA ALA A 162 -5.88 9.14 10.12
C ALA A 162 -5.65 9.83 11.47
N PHE A 163 -4.42 10.24 11.70
CA PHE A 163 -4.07 11.20 12.72
C PHE A 163 -3.46 12.43 12.04
N TYR A 164 -4.03 13.60 12.30
CA TYR A 164 -3.52 14.86 11.75
C TYR A 164 -3.32 15.87 12.86
N MET A 165 -2.16 16.53 12.87
CA MET A 165 -1.85 17.58 13.83
C MET A 165 -1.14 18.76 13.17
N ILE A 166 -1.33 19.94 13.73
CA ILE A 166 -0.66 21.18 13.38
C ILE A 166 0.02 21.70 14.63
N ILE A 167 1.29 22.08 14.51
CA ILE A 167 2.04 22.81 15.52
C ILE A 167 2.25 24.23 15.00
N ASP A 168 1.66 25.22 15.65
CA ASP A 168 1.82 26.62 15.23
C ASP A 168 3.18 27.21 15.66
N GLU A 169 3.45 28.45 15.24
CA GLU A 169 4.69 29.16 15.59
C GLU A 169 4.83 29.48 17.09
N GLN A 170 3.75 29.37 17.86
CA GLN A 170 3.70 29.55 19.31
C GLN A 170 3.85 28.23 20.08
N ASN A 171 4.13 27.11 19.38
CA ASN A 171 4.22 25.76 19.91
C ASN A 171 2.89 25.21 20.46
N MET A 172 1.76 25.74 19.99
CA MET A 172 0.45 25.18 20.28
C MET A 172 0.16 24.04 19.32
N ILE A 173 -0.32 22.92 19.88
CA ILE A 173 -0.66 21.72 19.12
C ILE A 173 -2.17 21.64 18.97
N TYR A 174 -2.61 21.54 17.72
CA TYR A 174 -3.98 21.25 17.33
C TYR A 174 -4.00 19.89 16.66
N SER A 175 -4.82 18.96 17.11
CA SER A 175 -4.86 17.60 16.54
C SER A 175 -6.27 17.08 16.38
N VAL A 176 -6.44 16.19 15.42
CA VAL A 176 -7.64 15.39 15.22
C VAL A 176 -7.23 13.93 15.03
N ASP A 177 -7.95 13.06 15.72
CA ASP A 177 -7.89 11.62 15.55
C ASP A 177 -9.16 11.20 14.79
N ALA A 178 -8.96 10.59 13.62
CA ALA A 178 -10.00 10.05 12.75
C ALA A 178 -10.01 8.51 12.80
N GLY A 179 -9.94 7.96 14.02
CA GLY A 179 -9.99 6.51 14.27
C GLY A 179 -8.62 5.82 14.20
N HIS A 180 -7.52 6.58 14.19
CA HIS A 180 -6.18 6.03 14.21
C HIS A 180 -5.72 5.79 15.65
N ILE A 181 -4.53 5.22 15.84
CA ILE A 181 -3.99 5.05 17.20
C ILE A 181 -3.56 6.41 17.74
N CYS A 182 -4.06 6.77 18.92
CA CYS A 182 -3.73 8.04 19.54
C CYS A 182 -2.22 8.08 19.90
N PRO A 183 -1.49 9.15 19.50
CA PRO A 183 -0.05 9.22 19.74
C PRO A 183 0.26 9.46 21.22
N PHE A 184 1.50 9.11 21.59
CA PHE A 184 2.03 9.43 22.92
C PHE A 184 2.61 10.85 22.95
N LEU A 185 2.21 11.64 23.95
CA LEU A 185 2.84 12.91 24.26
C LEU A 185 3.81 12.75 25.43
N ILE A 186 5.10 12.73 25.13
CA ILE A 186 6.16 12.68 26.14
C ILE A 186 6.68 14.10 26.37
N ARG A 187 6.60 14.57 27.61
CA ARG A 187 7.15 15.87 28.00
C ARG A 187 8.44 15.63 28.78
N LYS A 188 9.45 16.46 28.55
CA LYS A 188 10.64 16.48 29.41
C LYS A 188 10.17 16.74 30.85
N GLU A 189 10.63 15.92 31.79
CA GLU A 189 10.41 16.23 33.21
C GLU A 189 10.98 17.61 33.49
N LYS A 190 10.19 18.48 34.14
CA LYS A 190 10.71 19.74 34.66
C LYS A 190 11.82 19.40 35.63
N THR A 191 13.05 19.65 35.20
CA THR A 191 14.20 19.71 36.10
C THR A 191 14.12 21.10 36.73
N ASP A 192 13.75 21.15 38.01
CA ASP A 192 13.72 22.38 38.81
C ASP A 192 15.10 23.08 38.83
#